data_AF-A0A158L5E3-F1
#
_entry.id   AF-A0A158L5E3-F1
#
_cell.length_a   1.000
_cell.length_b   1.000
_cell.length_c   1.000
_cell.angle_alpha   90.00
_cell.angle_beta   90.00
_cell.angle_gamma   90.00
#
_symmetry.space_group_name_H-M   'P 1'
#
loop_
_entity.id
_entity.type
_entity.pdbx_description
1 polymer ?
#
loop_
_entity_poly.entity_id
_entity_poly.type
_entity_poly.pdbx_seq_one_letter_code
_entity_poly.pdbx_strand_id
1 'polypeptide(L)'
;MLRFRDETAIPAMANFFASGVLGLGEKLGPFLWQFPPSFAFHVNDFERFLALLPKDAASAAAFAQRHDTRVKEPWFDAPRKNRALRHAVEIRHPSFLDETFVRLLRKHGVALVISDSTAGWPYAEDLTSDFVYVRLHGTETLYGGAYIDEALDAWAHRIVCWANGTQAEDARLITAHKPRSRASRDVFCYFDNDQKVQAPFDAKRLRERLQEGSFSGSSR
;
A
#
# COMPACT_ATOMS: atom_id res chain seq x y z
N MET A 1 -17.64 -7.35 3.12
CA MET A 1 -16.88 -6.13 3.45
C MET A 1 -16.48 -6.21 4.92
N LEU A 2 -15.19 -6.16 5.23
CA LEU A 2 -14.68 -6.21 6.61
C LEU A 2 -15.13 -4.92 7.33
N ARG A 3 -15.80 -5.05 8.48
CA ARG A 3 -16.19 -3.90 9.32
C ARG A 3 -15.14 -3.75 10.43
N PHE A 4 -14.32 -2.71 10.35
CA PHE A 4 -13.20 -2.48 11.28
C PHE A 4 -13.56 -1.60 12.49
N ARG A 5 -14.86 -1.31 12.71
CA ARG A 5 -15.32 -0.29 13.68
C ARG A 5 -15.73 -0.84 15.05
N ASP A 6 -15.81 -2.16 15.20
CA ASP A 6 -16.39 -2.78 16.38
C ASP A 6 -15.66 -4.09 16.73
N GLU A 7 -16.21 -4.81 17.71
CA GLU A 7 -15.67 -6.09 18.18
C GLU A 7 -15.58 -7.16 17.08
N THR A 8 -16.29 -6.98 15.95
CA THR A 8 -16.22 -7.89 14.80
C THR A 8 -14.94 -7.75 13.98
N ALA A 9 -14.15 -6.69 14.18
CA ALA A 9 -12.88 -6.49 13.48
C ALA A 9 -11.88 -7.63 13.75
N ILE A 10 -11.85 -8.14 14.98
CA ILE A 10 -10.96 -9.21 15.40
C ILE A 10 -11.25 -10.53 14.65
N PRO A 11 -12.45 -11.13 14.74
CA PRO A 11 -12.72 -12.38 14.03
C PRO A 11 -12.61 -12.20 12.52
N ALA A 12 -12.95 -11.02 11.99
CA ALA A 12 -12.83 -10.74 10.56
C ALA A 12 -11.36 -10.73 10.08
N MET A 13 -10.45 -10.11 10.85
CA MET A 13 -9.00 -10.15 10.57
C MET A 13 -8.40 -11.53 10.83
N ALA A 14 -8.85 -12.24 11.89
CA ALA A 14 -8.34 -13.56 12.21
C ALA A 14 -8.68 -14.56 11.10
N ASN A 15 -9.91 -14.49 10.58
CA ASN A 15 -10.33 -15.28 9.43
C ASN A 15 -9.49 -14.98 8.18
N PHE A 16 -9.13 -13.72 7.95
CA PHE A 16 -8.27 -13.36 6.83
C PHE A 16 -6.90 -14.04 6.93
N PHE A 17 -6.25 -14.01 8.08
CA PHE A 17 -4.95 -14.68 8.26
C PHE A 17 -5.07 -16.22 8.29
N ALA A 18 -6.19 -16.76 8.78
CA ALA A 18 -6.47 -18.19 8.76
C ALA A 18 -6.80 -18.73 7.36
N SER A 19 -7.04 -17.87 6.36
CA SER A 19 -7.47 -18.28 5.02
C SER A 19 -6.39 -18.95 4.15
N GLY A 20 -5.15 -19.06 4.64
CA GLY A 20 -4.02 -19.63 3.86
C GLY A 20 -3.06 -18.61 3.29
N VAL A 21 -3.26 -17.30 3.53
CA VAL A 21 -2.38 -16.24 3.00
C VAL A 21 -0.90 -16.42 3.39
N LEU A 22 -0.62 -17.02 4.55
CA LEU A 22 0.75 -17.30 4.99
C LEU A 22 1.44 -18.42 4.18
N GLY A 23 0.67 -19.27 3.50
CA GLY A 23 1.19 -20.30 2.60
C GLY A 23 1.93 -19.76 1.38
N LEU A 24 1.79 -18.46 1.06
CA LEU A 24 2.55 -17.80 0.00
C LEU A 24 4.06 -17.68 0.30
N GLY A 25 4.46 -17.77 1.58
CA GLY A 25 5.85 -17.80 2.00
C GLY A 25 6.69 -16.65 1.43
N GLU A 26 7.71 -16.99 0.63
CA GLU A 26 8.61 -15.99 0.01
C GLU A 26 7.89 -15.07 -0.99
N LYS A 27 6.80 -15.54 -1.60
CA LYS A 27 5.98 -14.77 -2.55
C LYS A 27 4.98 -13.83 -1.87
N LEU A 28 4.88 -13.86 -0.54
CA LEU A 28 3.98 -12.97 0.19
C LEU A 28 4.48 -11.52 0.12
N GLY A 29 3.69 -10.66 -0.52
CA GLY A 29 3.91 -9.22 -0.58
C GLY A 29 3.20 -8.46 0.55
N PRO A 30 3.16 -7.12 0.48
CA PRO A 30 2.41 -6.30 1.43
C PRO A 30 0.90 -6.59 1.36
N PHE A 31 0.22 -6.53 2.51
CA PHE A 31 -1.22 -6.60 2.59
C PHE A 31 -1.85 -5.24 2.34
N LEU A 32 -2.79 -5.17 1.40
CA LEU A 32 -3.58 -3.97 1.10
C LEU A 32 -4.88 -3.94 1.91
N TRP A 33 -5.07 -2.86 2.67
CA TRP A 33 -6.32 -2.55 3.38
C TRP A 33 -6.99 -1.33 2.74
N GLN A 34 -7.95 -1.59 1.85
CA GLN A 34 -8.69 -0.54 1.15
C GLN A 34 -9.98 -0.19 1.89
N PHE A 35 -10.17 1.10 2.18
CA PHE A 35 -11.35 1.62 2.86
C PHE A 35 -12.31 2.28 1.85
N PRO A 36 -13.63 2.07 1.98
CA PRO A 36 -14.61 2.71 1.08
C PRO A 36 -14.72 4.22 1.35
N PRO A 37 -15.24 5.01 0.39
CA PRO A 37 -15.42 6.45 0.56
C PRO A 37 -16.42 6.82 1.67
N SER A 38 -17.28 5.90 2.10
CA SER A 38 -18.18 6.07 3.26
C SER A 38 -17.50 5.88 4.62
N PHE A 39 -16.22 5.46 4.62
CA PHE A 39 -15.46 5.29 5.85
C PHE A 39 -14.71 6.56 6.22
N ALA A 40 -15.22 7.34 7.17
CA ALA A 40 -14.52 8.49 7.71
C ALA A 40 -13.42 8.10 8.71
N PHE A 41 -12.37 8.93 8.78
CA PHE A 41 -11.30 8.80 9.75
C PHE A 41 -11.77 9.22 11.16
N HIS A 42 -11.64 8.31 12.11
CA HIS A 42 -11.77 8.56 13.54
C HIS A 42 -10.52 8.02 14.23
N VAL A 43 -9.81 8.89 14.93
CA VAL A 43 -8.45 8.63 15.45
C VAL A 43 -8.40 7.33 16.27
N ASN A 44 -9.27 7.18 17.26
CA ASN A 44 -9.25 6.04 18.19
C ASN A 44 -9.57 4.71 17.49
N ASP A 45 -10.59 4.71 16.61
CA ASP A 45 -11.00 3.50 15.88
C ASP A 45 -9.89 3.06 14.92
N PHE A 46 -9.26 4.02 14.24
CA PHE A 46 -8.22 3.73 13.27
C PHE A 46 -6.92 3.28 13.95
N GLU A 47 -6.53 3.89 15.07
CA GLU A 47 -5.39 3.43 15.86
C GLU A 47 -5.62 2.01 16.40
N ARG A 48 -6.83 1.70 16.88
CA ARG A 48 -7.20 0.34 17.30
C ARG A 48 -7.04 -0.66 16.15
N PHE A 49 -7.48 -0.31 14.95
CA PHE A 49 -7.27 -1.14 13.75
C PHE A 49 -5.77 -1.35 13.46
N LEU A 50 -4.96 -0.29 13.42
CA LEU A 50 -3.53 -0.38 13.15
C LEU A 50 -2.76 -1.19 14.21
N ALA A 51 -3.23 -1.17 15.46
CA ALA A 51 -2.67 -1.96 16.56
C ALA A 51 -2.98 -3.46 16.45
N LEU A 52 -4.06 -3.84 15.75
CA LEU A 52 -4.40 -5.25 15.52
C LEU A 52 -3.60 -5.89 14.38
N LEU A 53 -2.95 -5.11 13.53
CA LEU A 53 -2.20 -5.61 12.37
C LEU A 53 -0.97 -6.41 12.82
N PRO A 54 -0.88 -7.72 12.54
CA PRO A 54 0.26 -8.54 12.91
C PRO A 54 1.53 -8.08 12.19
N LYS A 55 2.65 -7.92 12.91
CA LYS A 55 3.88 -7.35 12.36
C LYS A 55 4.80 -8.36 11.71
N ASP A 56 4.55 -9.64 11.94
CA ASP A 56 5.35 -10.74 11.41
C ASP A 56 4.50 -12.01 11.23
N ALA A 57 5.06 -12.99 10.52
CA ALA A 57 4.32 -14.21 10.20
C ALA A 57 3.93 -15.02 11.44
N ALA A 58 4.77 -15.01 12.49
CA ALA A 58 4.47 -15.70 13.74
C ALA A 58 3.27 -15.07 14.47
N SER A 59 3.24 -13.74 14.61
CA SER A 59 2.10 -13.02 15.19
C SER A 59 0.84 -13.15 14.34
N ALA A 60 0.96 -13.21 13.01
CA ALA A 60 -0.19 -13.47 12.14
C ALA A 60 -0.76 -14.88 12.32
N ALA A 61 0.10 -15.90 12.39
CA ALA A 61 -0.32 -17.27 12.64
C ALA A 61 -0.98 -17.42 14.03
N ALA A 62 -0.43 -16.76 15.06
CA ALA A 62 -1.05 -16.71 16.38
C ALA A 62 -2.40 -15.99 16.35
N PHE A 63 -2.50 -14.88 15.61
CA PHE A 63 -3.75 -14.13 15.46
C PHE A 63 -4.81 -14.92 14.70
N ALA A 64 -4.42 -15.69 13.69
CA ALA A 64 -5.30 -16.57 12.90
C ALA A 64 -5.99 -17.64 13.77
N GLN A 65 -5.41 -18.05 14.90
CA GLN A 65 -6.05 -19.01 15.82
C GLN A 65 -7.35 -18.46 16.43
N ARG A 66 -7.58 -17.14 16.36
CA ARG A 66 -8.82 -16.48 16.80
C ARG A 66 -9.92 -16.46 15.73
N HIS A 67 -9.75 -17.20 14.64
CA HIS A 67 -10.77 -17.33 13.60
C HIS A 67 -12.06 -17.93 14.15
N ASP A 68 -13.17 -17.65 13.48
CA ASP A 68 -14.46 -18.25 13.78
C ASP A 68 -14.81 -19.35 12.77
N THR A 69 -16.01 -19.92 12.91
CA THR A 69 -16.50 -21.06 12.12
C THR A 69 -16.65 -20.77 10.62
N ARG A 70 -16.43 -19.53 10.15
CA ARG A 70 -16.44 -19.19 8.71
C ARG A 70 -15.23 -19.76 7.97
N VAL A 71 -14.11 -20.03 8.65
CA VAL A 71 -12.93 -20.69 8.05
C VAL A 71 -12.96 -22.17 8.46
N LYS A 72 -13.39 -23.03 7.54
CA LYS A 72 -13.55 -24.48 7.81
C LYS A 72 -12.21 -25.22 7.89
N GLU A 73 -11.25 -24.79 7.07
CA GLU A 73 -9.93 -25.39 6.97
C GLU A 73 -8.88 -24.30 7.19
N PRO A 74 -8.60 -23.94 8.46
CA PRO A 74 -7.70 -22.85 8.76
C PRO A 74 -6.24 -23.25 8.54
N TRP A 75 -5.45 -22.31 8.06
CA TRP A 75 -4.01 -22.45 7.86
C TRP A 75 -3.24 -21.65 8.92
N PHE A 76 -2.36 -22.33 9.67
CA PHE A 76 -1.55 -21.70 10.72
C PHE A 76 -0.04 -21.81 10.49
N ASP A 77 0.38 -22.51 9.44
CA ASP A 77 1.80 -22.68 9.18
C ASP A 77 2.42 -21.34 8.80
N ALA A 78 3.26 -20.84 9.70
CA ALA A 78 4.15 -19.72 9.41
C ALA A 78 5.40 -20.22 8.70
N PRO A 79 6.02 -19.41 7.82
CA PRO A 79 7.32 -19.71 7.24
C PRO A 79 8.36 -19.96 8.34
N ARG A 80 9.29 -20.92 8.09
CA ARG A 80 10.34 -21.30 9.06
C ARG A 80 11.18 -20.12 9.57
N LYS A 81 11.39 -19.11 8.72
CA LYS A 81 12.00 -17.84 9.12
C LYS A 81 10.88 -16.84 9.38
N ASN A 82 10.78 -16.34 10.61
CA ASN A 82 9.82 -15.32 10.95
C ASN A 82 10.09 -14.06 10.09
N ARG A 83 9.10 -13.71 9.27
CA ARG A 83 9.23 -12.65 8.26
C ARG A 83 8.35 -11.48 8.66
N ALA A 84 8.89 -10.26 8.57
CA ALA A 84 8.11 -9.05 8.77
C ALA A 84 6.97 -8.97 7.74
N LEU A 85 5.76 -8.68 8.22
CA LEU A 85 4.61 -8.44 7.37
C LEU A 85 4.47 -6.94 7.13
N ARG A 86 4.21 -6.59 5.87
CA ARG A 86 4.04 -5.21 5.44
C ARG A 86 2.55 -4.95 5.22
N HIS A 87 2.08 -3.79 5.63
CA HIS A 87 0.69 -3.37 5.45
C HIS A 87 0.63 -2.01 4.78
N ALA A 88 -0.30 -1.87 3.85
CA ALA A 88 -0.60 -0.63 3.17
C ALA A 88 -2.09 -0.28 3.34
N VAL A 89 -2.40 0.99 3.53
CA VAL A 89 -3.76 1.52 3.72
C VAL A 89 -4.10 2.43 2.56
N GLU A 90 -5.22 2.14 1.89
CA GLU A 90 -5.78 3.02 0.86
C GLU A 90 -7.03 3.72 1.37
N ILE A 91 -6.99 5.05 1.29
CA ILE A 91 -8.03 5.95 1.76
C ILE A 91 -8.87 6.47 0.60
N ARG A 92 -10.17 6.67 0.83
CA ARG A 92 -11.10 7.22 -0.18
C ARG A 92 -11.99 8.34 0.37
N HIS A 93 -11.76 8.76 1.61
CA HIS A 93 -12.54 9.80 2.27
C HIS A 93 -11.64 10.97 2.69
N PRO A 94 -12.00 12.24 2.40
CA PRO A 94 -11.18 13.41 2.73
C PRO A 94 -10.81 13.61 4.21
N SER A 95 -11.52 12.98 5.15
CA SER A 95 -11.21 13.10 6.59
C SER A 95 -9.87 12.48 6.98
N PHE A 96 -9.28 11.67 6.10
CA PHE A 96 -7.93 11.12 6.26
C PHE A 96 -6.81 12.11 5.91
N LEU A 97 -7.11 13.26 5.30
CA LEU A 97 -6.13 14.32 5.05
C LEU A 97 -5.83 15.10 6.35
N ASP A 98 -5.30 14.37 7.35
CA ASP A 98 -5.02 14.83 8.71
C ASP A 98 -3.61 14.38 9.11
N GLU A 99 -2.80 15.27 9.68
CA GLU A 99 -1.43 14.94 10.11
C GLU A 99 -1.38 13.85 11.18
N THR A 100 -2.43 13.72 12.00
CA THR A 100 -2.59 12.63 12.98
C THR A 100 -2.69 11.28 12.31
N PHE A 101 -3.38 11.18 11.17
CA PHE A 101 -3.41 9.95 10.40
C PHE A 101 -2.01 9.55 9.90
N VAL A 102 -1.27 10.50 9.32
CA VAL A 102 0.12 10.26 8.87
C VAL A 102 1.01 9.82 10.04
N ARG A 103 0.87 10.46 11.21
CA ARG A 103 1.60 10.09 12.44
C ARG A 103 1.29 8.67 12.89
N LEU A 104 0.01 8.25 12.87
CA LEU A 104 -0.39 6.89 13.24
C LEU A 104 0.18 5.86 12.27
N LEU A 105 0.13 6.11 10.96
CA LEU A 105 0.75 5.22 9.98
C LEU A 105 2.26 5.04 10.23
N ARG A 106 2.98 6.14 10.44
CA ARG A 106 4.43 6.13 10.79
C ARG A 106 4.72 5.36 12.08
N LYS A 107 3.91 5.57 13.12
CA LYS A 107 4.04 4.85 14.41
C LYS A 107 3.92 3.34 14.23
N HIS A 108 3.01 2.90 13.36
CA HIS A 108 2.73 1.48 13.14
C HIS A 108 3.50 0.84 11.97
N GLY A 109 4.33 1.61 11.26
CA GLY A 109 5.08 1.14 10.09
C GLY A 109 4.19 0.73 8.91
N VAL A 110 3.03 1.37 8.75
CA VAL A 110 2.06 1.06 7.71
C VAL A 110 2.19 2.08 6.58
N ALA A 111 2.26 1.60 5.33
CA ALA A 111 2.34 2.48 4.18
C ALA A 111 0.97 3.14 3.90
N LEU A 112 0.97 4.44 3.62
CA LEU A 112 -0.07 5.10 2.86
C LEU A 112 0.04 4.60 1.41
N VAL A 113 -1.08 4.16 0.85
CA VAL A 113 -1.16 3.86 -0.58
C VAL A 113 -1.23 5.18 -1.34
N ILE A 114 -0.27 5.39 -2.23
CA ILE A 114 -0.31 6.48 -3.21
C ILE A 114 -1.24 6.03 -4.32
N SER A 115 -2.49 6.51 -4.27
CA SER A 115 -3.56 6.08 -5.16
C SER A 115 -3.88 7.16 -6.18
N ASP A 116 -3.47 6.95 -7.42
CA ASP A 116 -3.80 7.84 -8.54
C ASP A 116 -5.12 7.36 -9.18
N SER A 117 -6.14 8.20 -9.16
CA SER A 117 -7.49 7.82 -9.57
C SER A 117 -8.29 9.01 -10.08
N THR A 118 -9.12 8.77 -11.09
CA THR A 118 -10.11 9.73 -11.62
C THR A 118 -11.35 9.86 -10.75
N ALA A 119 -11.56 8.96 -9.78
CA ALA A 119 -12.75 8.91 -8.94
C ALA A 119 -12.82 10.02 -7.86
N GLY A 120 -11.92 11.02 -7.92
CA GLY A 120 -11.89 12.16 -6.99
C GLY A 120 -11.53 11.79 -5.55
N TRP A 121 -10.87 10.66 -5.33
CA TRP A 121 -10.41 10.26 -4.00
C TRP A 121 -9.25 11.16 -3.53
N PRO A 122 -9.05 11.29 -2.20
CA PRO A 122 -7.91 12.04 -1.67
C PRO A 122 -6.59 11.48 -2.18
N TYR A 123 -5.67 12.38 -2.54
CA TYR A 123 -4.34 12.05 -3.03
C TYR A 123 -3.29 12.65 -2.11
N ALA A 124 -2.31 11.84 -1.69
CA ALA A 124 -1.15 12.26 -0.94
C ALA A 124 0.01 11.27 -1.12
N GLU A 125 1.23 11.77 -0.95
CA GLU A 125 2.50 11.06 -1.19
C GLU A 125 3.34 10.94 0.09
N ASP A 126 2.71 11.07 1.27
CA ASP A 126 3.38 10.95 2.56
C ASP A 126 4.04 9.59 2.75
N LEU A 127 5.38 9.60 2.85
CA LEU A 127 6.13 8.41 3.22
C LEU A 127 5.89 8.07 4.69
N THR A 128 5.38 6.87 4.92
CA THR A 128 4.84 6.43 6.22
C THR A 128 5.41 5.08 6.67
N SER A 129 6.14 4.37 5.81
CA SER A 129 6.85 3.14 6.15
C SER A 129 8.25 3.08 5.49
N ASP A 130 8.90 1.92 5.58
CA ASP A 130 10.16 1.61 4.90
C ASP A 130 9.99 1.14 3.45
N PHE A 131 8.76 1.13 2.95
CA PHE A 131 8.41 0.80 1.56
C PHE A 131 7.36 1.79 1.01
N VAL A 132 7.13 1.77 -0.29
CA VAL A 132 6.08 2.55 -0.94
C VAL A 132 5.12 1.61 -1.65
N TYR A 133 3.82 1.91 -1.58
CA TYR A 133 2.77 1.15 -2.24
C TYR A 133 1.98 2.10 -3.13
N VAL A 134 2.00 1.85 -4.44
CA VAL A 134 1.38 2.70 -5.46
C VAL A 134 0.27 1.91 -6.16
N ARG A 135 -0.88 2.54 -6.33
CA ARG A 135 -1.98 2.01 -7.16
C ARG A 135 -2.37 3.05 -8.20
N LEU A 136 -2.23 2.67 -9.45
CA LEU A 136 -2.48 3.50 -10.62
C LEU A 136 -3.79 3.04 -11.26
N HIS A 137 -4.89 3.74 -10.96
CA HIS A 137 -6.24 3.39 -11.44
C HIS A 137 -6.57 4.01 -12.81
N GLY A 138 -5.63 4.72 -13.42
CA GLY A 138 -5.78 5.30 -14.76
C GLY A 138 -6.16 6.78 -14.75
N THR A 139 -6.08 7.40 -15.92
CA THR A 139 -6.43 8.80 -16.18
C THR A 139 -7.61 8.92 -17.14
N GLU A 140 -8.37 10.02 -17.10
CA GLU A 140 -9.46 10.31 -18.06
C GLU A 140 -8.90 10.76 -19.43
N THR A 141 -8.02 9.97 -20.04
CA THR A 141 -7.42 10.29 -21.34
C THR A 141 -8.27 9.73 -22.49
N LEU A 142 -8.14 10.39 -23.65
CA LEU A 142 -8.89 10.15 -24.90
C LEU A 142 -8.93 8.68 -25.38
N TYR A 143 -8.01 7.82 -24.92
CA TYR A 143 -7.91 6.41 -25.29
C TYR A 143 -8.35 5.45 -24.16
N GLY A 144 -9.31 5.85 -23.32
CA GLY A 144 -10.05 4.91 -22.48
C GLY A 144 -9.26 4.29 -21.34
N GLY A 145 -8.47 5.11 -20.63
CA GLY A 145 -7.85 4.72 -19.35
C GLY A 145 -6.35 4.45 -19.37
N ALA A 146 -5.69 4.51 -20.53
CA ALA A 146 -4.24 4.37 -20.64
C ALA A 146 -3.50 5.64 -20.19
N TYR A 147 -2.36 5.47 -19.52
CA TYR A 147 -1.50 6.60 -19.17
C TYR A 147 -0.78 7.17 -20.40
N ILE A 148 -0.75 8.50 -20.51
CA ILE A 148 0.13 9.19 -21.48
C ILE A 148 1.60 9.03 -21.08
N ASP A 149 2.49 9.18 -22.05
CA ASP A 149 3.93 8.97 -21.85
C ASP A 149 4.50 9.89 -20.75
N GLU A 150 4.10 11.16 -20.74
CA GLU A 150 4.57 12.15 -19.77
C GLU A 150 4.15 11.79 -18.34
N ALA A 151 2.97 11.19 -18.18
CA ALA A 151 2.48 10.72 -16.88
C ALA A 151 3.28 9.50 -16.42
N LEU A 152 3.60 8.56 -17.33
CA LEU A 152 4.46 7.42 -16.99
C LEU A 152 5.90 7.85 -16.67
N ASP A 153 6.43 8.88 -17.33
CA ASP A 153 7.74 9.45 -17.03
C ASP A 153 7.76 10.08 -15.63
N ALA A 154 6.70 10.81 -15.27
CA ALA A 154 6.54 11.39 -13.93
C ALA A 154 6.44 10.31 -12.84
N TRP A 155 5.73 9.20 -13.12
CA TRP A 155 5.68 8.05 -12.23
C TRP A 155 7.03 7.32 -12.11
N ALA A 156 7.74 7.15 -13.23
CA ALA A 156 9.09 6.57 -13.22
C ALA A 156 10.04 7.41 -12.35
N HIS A 157 10.02 8.74 -12.50
CA HIS A 157 10.82 9.65 -11.69
C HIS A 157 10.53 9.50 -10.19
N ARG A 158 9.25 9.52 -9.80
CA ARG A 158 8.83 9.31 -8.40
C ARG A 158 9.32 7.98 -7.84
N ILE A 159 9.15 6.89 -8.60
CA ILE A 159 9.61 5.55 -8.21
C ILE A 159 11.12 5.52 -8.00
N VAL A 160 11.91 6.14 -8.90
CA VAL A 160 13.36 6.23 -8.77
C VAL A 160 13.78 7.05 -7.54
N CYS A 161 13.11 8.18 -7.26
CA CYS A 161 13.35 8.95 -6.03
C CYS A 161 13.13 8.09 -4.79
N TRP A 162 11.97 7.45 -4.68
CA TRP A 162 11.63 6.60 -3.53
C TRP A 162 12.59 5.42 -3.37
N ALA A 163 12.95 4.76 -4.47
CA ALA A 163 13.90 3.64 -4.49
C ALA A 163 15.29 4.08 -3.98
N ASN A 164 15.69 5.32 -4.24
CA ASN A 164 16.94 5.93 -3.77
C ASN A 164 16.80 6.69 -2.44
N GLY A 165 15.69 6.47 -1.71
CA GLY A 165 15.49 7.03 -0.37
C GLY A 165 15.02 8.49 -0.34
N THR A 166 14.88 9.14 -1.49
CA THR A 166 14.42 10.53 -1.64
C THR A 166 12.93 10.59 -1.96
N GLN A 167 12.43 11.81 -2.22
CA GLN A 167 11.05 12.12 -2.57
C GLN A 167 11.09 13.12 -3.73
N ALA A 168 10.15 13.02 -4.67
CA ALA A 168 9.96 14.05 -5.69
C ALA A 168 9.65 15.41 -5.04
N GLU A 169 10.16 16.50 -5.63
CA GLU A 169 10.03 17.86 -5.07
C GLU A 169 8.60 18.38 -5.10
N ASP A 170 7.81 17.93 -6.08
CA ASP A 170 6.41 18.28 -6.28
C ASP A 170 5.44 17.34 -5.56
N ALA A 171 5.94 16.49 -4.66
CA ALA A 171 5.11 15.55 -3.91
C ALA A 171 4.04 16.28 -3.09
N ARG A 172 2.79 15.83 -3.22
CA ARG A 172 1.67 16.41 -2.45
C ARG A 172 1.59 15.74 -1.08
N LEU A 173 1.82 16.49 -0.02
CA LEU A 173 1.88 15.97 1.34
C LEU A 173 0.73 16.50 2.20
N ILE A 174 0.24 15.66 3.10
CA ILE A 174 -0.69 16.02 4.17
C ILE A 174 0.05 16.81 5.27
N THR A 175 1.30 16.45 5.56
CA THR A 175 2.09 17.10 6.62
C THR A 175 3.46 17.59 6.15
N ALA A 176 3.91 18.70 6.74
CA ALA A 176 5.27 19.21 6.58
C ALA A 176 6.32 18.41 7.38
N HIS A 177 5.89 17.55 8.32
CA HIS A 177 6.80 16.74 9.12
C HIS A 177 7.51 15.70 8.26
N LYS A 178 8.84 15.79 8.19
CA LYS A 178 9.66 14.88 7.38
C LYS A 178 9.56 13.43 7.88
N PRO A 179 9.52 12.45 6.96
CA PRO A 179 9.59 11.04 7.32
C PRO A 179 10.97 10.67 7.85
N ARG A 180 11.08 9.50 8.48
CA ARG A 180 12.39 8.91 8.82
C ARG A 180 13.21 8.71 7.55
N SER A 181 14.44 9.23 7.54
CA SER A 181 15.37 9.04 6.43
C SER A 181 15.69 7.55 6.22
N ARG A 182 15.82 7.15 4.96
CA ARG A 182 16.17 5.80 4.51
C ARG A 182 17.11 5.94 3.31
N ALA A 183 18.06 5.03 3.18
CA ALA A 183 18.94 4.98 2.01
C ALA A 183 18.19 4.51 0.74
N SER A 184 17.20 3.63 0.93
CA SER A 184 16.35 3.11 -0.13
C SER A 184 15.00 2.67 0.44
N ARG A 185 14.02 2.48 -0.44
CA ARG A 185 12.72 1.87 -0.13
C ARG A 185 12.34 0.89 -1.22
N ASP A 186 11.75 -0.23 -0.83
CA ASP A 186 11.09 -1.10 -1.81
C ASP A 186 9.85 -0.37 -2.35
N VAL A 187 9.63 -0.39 -3.66
CA VAL A 187 8.47 0.25 -4.29
C VAL A 187 7.61 -0.82 -4.95
N PHE A 188 6.37 -0.97 -4.48
CA PHE A 188 5.37 -1.85 -5.06
C PHE A 188 4.38 -1.01 -5.86
N CYS A 189 4.35 -1.17 -7.18
CA CYS A 189 3.48 -0.42 -8.08
C CYS A 189 2.53 -1.37 -8.80
N TYR A 190 1.23 -1.12 -8.67
CA TYR A 190 0.16 -1.90 -9.30
C TYR A 190 -0.66 -1.00 -10.21
N PHE A 191 -0.92 -1.48 -11.44
CA PHE A 191 -1.87 -0.86 -12.35
C PHE A 191 -3.23 -1.54 -12.18
N ASP A 192 -4.25 -0.73 -11.91
CA ASP A 192 -5.63 -1.14 -11.68
C ASP A 192 -6.60 -0.49 -12.70
N ASN A 193 -6.07 0.12 -13.75
CA ASN A 193 -6.82 0.65 -14.90
C ASN A 193 -7.26 -0.48 -15.86
N ASP A 194 -8.10 -1.38 -15.36
CA ASP A 194 -8.52 -2.58 -16.08
C ASP A 194 -9.60 -2.34 -17.15
N GLN A 195 -10.18 -1.13 -17.21
CA GLN A 195 -11.02 -0.74 -18.34
C GLN A 195 -10.22 -0.90 -19.64
N LYS A 196 -10.66 -1.83 -20.50
CA LYS A 196 -10.06 -2.13 -21.81
C LYS A 196 -8.61 -2.64 -21.79
N VAL A 197 -8.21 -3.37 -20.74
CA VAL A 197 -6.97 -4.16 -20.71
C VAL A 197 -5.67 -3.33 -20.78
N GLN A 198 -5.70 -2.05 -20.39
CA GLN A 198 -4.55 -1.16 -20.50
C GLN A 198 -3.47 -1.40 -19.42
N ALA A 199 -3.88 -1.86 -18.24
CA ALA A 199 -2.98 -2.08 -17.09
C ALA A 199 -1.70 -2.87 -17.41
N PRO A 200 -1.71 -4.02 -18.13
CA PRO A 200 -0.47 -4.74 -18.46
C PRO A 200 0.44 -3.97 -19.43
N PHE A 201 -0.13 -3.18 -20.35
CA PHE A 201 0.65 -2.40 -21.32
C PHE A 201 1.32 -1.21 -20.64
N ASP A 202 0.61 -0.49 -19.79
CA ASP A 202 1.18 0.61 -19.01
C ASP A 202 2.23 0.10 -18.01
N ALA A 203 1.99 -1.05 -17.36
CA ALA A 203 2.98 -1.69 -16.50
C ALA A 203 4.26 -2.04 -17.27
N LYS A 204 4.14 -2.55 -18.50
CA LYS A 204 5.30 -2.83 -19.36
C LYS A 204 6.03 -1.54 -19.74
N ARG A 205 5.33 -0.50 -20.19
CA ARG A 205 5.89 0.81 -20.57
C ARG A 205 6.57 1.52 -19.40
N LEU A 206 6.03 1.42 -18.19
CA LEU A 206 6.66 1.95 -16.97
C LEU A 206 7.92 1.16 -16.61
N ARG A 207 7.87 -0.17 -16.71
CA ARG A 207 9.05 -1.01 -16.45
C ARG A 207 10.19 -0.71 -17.42
N GLU A 208 9.89 -0.51 -18.70
CA GLU A 208 10.88 -0.13 -19.71
C GLU A 208 11.60 1.17 -19.33
N ARG A 209 10.84 2.21 -18.95
CA ARG A 209 11.41 3.48 -18.44
C ARG A 209 12.32 3.30 -17.24
N LEU A 210 11.92 2.45 -16.28
CA LEU A 210 12.72 2.16 -15.08
C LEU A 210 14.01 1.40 -15.41
N GLN A 211 13.98 0.56 -16.44
CA GLN A 211 15.15 -0.20 -16.92
C GLN A 211 16.09 0.66 -17.76
N GLU A 212 15.57 1.53 -18.61
CA GLU A 212 16.34 2.44 -19.46
C GLU A 212 16.97 3.60 -18.67
N GLY A 213 16.29 4.08 -17.63
CA GLY A 213 16.84 5.07 -16.68
C GLY A 213 17.94 4.51 -15.76
N SER A 214 18.09 3.18 -15.72
CA SER A 214 19.20 2.51 -15.06
C SER A 214 20.36 2.39 -16.05
N PHE A 215 21.23 3.42 -16.15
CA PHE A 215 22.63 3.42 -16.64
C PHE A 215 23.07 4.76 -17.30
N SER A 216 22.78 5.90 -16.66
CA SER A 216 23.54 7.15 -16.87
C SER A 216 24.26 7.62 -15.60
N GLY A 217 24.59 6.70 -14.70
CA GLY A 217 25.57 6.89 -13.64
C GLY A 217 26.94 6.35 -14.08
N SER A 218 27.64 7.07 -14.95
CA SER A 218 29.09 6.89 -15.11
C SER A 218 29.80 8.17 -14.70
N SER A 219 30.57 8.03 -13.62
CA SER A 219 31.82 8.75 -13.34
C SER A 219 31.76 10.26 -13.15
N ARG A 220 31.91 10.70 -11.90
CA ARG A 220 33.07 11.46 -11.41
C ARG A 220 33.22 11.30 -9.90
#